data_AF-A0A9W6GE75-F1
#
_entry.id   AF-A0A9W6GE75-F1
#
_cell.length_a   1.000
_cell.length_b   1.000
_cell.length_c   1.000
_cell.angle_alpha   90.00
_cell.angle_beta   90.00
_cell.angle_gamma   90.00
#
_symmetry.space_group_name_H-M   'P 1'
#
loop_
_entity.id
_entity.type
_entity.pdbx_description
1 polymer ?
#
loop_
_entity_poly.entity_id
_entity_poly.type
_entity_poly.pdbx_seq_one_letter_code
_entity_poly.pdbx_strand_id
1 'polypeptide(L)' 'MEPVEKEEPFKMIKMAVREALEEEFLERFLNNVPDVSDEEMRDIIQIYGAPSREKKPVYSETIVI' A
#
# COMPACT_ATOMS: atom_id res chain seq x y z
N MET A 1 -35.89 -15.66 -14.15
CA MET A 1 -34.46 -15.42 -13.91
C MET A 1 -34.22 -14.02 -14.43
N GLU A 2 -34.12 -13.04 -13.53
CA GLU A 2 -33.89 -11.65 -13.94
C GLU A 2 -32.52 -11.54 -14.61
N PRO A 3 -32.37 -10.75 -15.68
CA PRO A 3 -31.08 -10.59 -16.33
C PRO A 3 -30.16 -9.87 -15.35
N VAL A 4 -29.15 -10.58 -14.84
CA VAL A 4 -28.05 -9.96 -14.10
C VAL A 4 -27.48 -8.88 -15.01
N GLU A 5 -27.61 -7.61 -14.60
CA GLU A 5 -26.98 -6.50 -15.30
C GLU A 5 -25.48 -6.81 -15.35
N LYS A 6 -24.98 -7.16 -16.54
CA LYS A 6 -23.60 -7.64 -16.75
C LYS A 6 -22.53 -6.65 -16.29
N GLU A 7 -22.91 -5.41 -16.02
CA GLU A 7 -22.03 -4.36 -15.56
C GLU A 7 -21.53 -4.55 -14.12
N GLU A 8 -22.37 -5.02 -13.19
CA GLU A 8 -21.96 -5.13 -11.78
C GLU A 8 -20.89 -6.21 -11.55
N PRO A 9 -21.07 -7.46 -12.02
CA PRO A 9 -20.04 -8.49 -11.86
C PRO A 9 -18.74 -8.09 -12.56
N PHE A 10 -18.83 -7.42 -13.71
CA PHE A 10 -17.66 -6.95 -14.44
C PHE A 10 -16.88 -5.87 -13.67
N LYS A 11 -17.60 -4.92 -13.06
CA LYS A 11 -16.99 -3.88 -12.21
C LYS A 11 -16.30 -4.50 -10.99
N MET A 12 -16.95 -5.46 -10.31
CA MET A 12 -16.38 -6.16 -9.16
C MET A 12 -15.09 -6.91 -9.53
N ILE A 13 -15.10 -7.68 -10.62
CA ILE A 13 -13.92 -8.41 -11.09
C ILE A 13 -12.80 -7.42 -11.44
N LYS A 14 -13.12 -6.32 -12.13
CA LYS A 14 -12.14 -5.31 -12.50
C LYS A 14 -11.50 -4.65 -11.28
N MET A 15 -12.27 -4.38 -10.24
CA MET A 15 -11.76 -3.83 -8.98
C MET A 15 -10.84 -4.83 -8.28
N ALA A 16 -11.28 -6.07 -8.10
CA ALA A 16 -10.48 -7.10 -7.44
C ALA A 16 -9.14 -7.36 -8.15
N VAL A 17 -9.14 -7.41 -9.49
CA VAL A 17 -7.90 -7.57 -10.27
C VAL A 17 -6.99 -6.36 -10.12
N ARG A 18 -7.55 -5.15 -10.10
CA ARG A 18 -6.77 -3.92 -9.92
C ARG A 18 -6.11 -3.88 -8.54
N GLU A 19 -6.87 -4.18 -7.48
CA GLU A 19 -6.36 -4.19 -6.11
C GLU A 19 -5.22 -5.21 -5.96
N ALA A 20 -5.39 -6.43 -6.47
CA ALA A 20 -4.34 -7.44 -6.45
C ALA A 20 -3.05 -7.00 -7.15
N LEU A 21 -3.16 -6.30 -8.30
CA LEU A 21 -1.99 -5.76 -9.01
C LEU A 21 -1.33 -4.60 -8.26
N GLU A 22 -2.13 -3.72 -7.63
CA GLU A 22 -1.61 -2.60 -6.83
C GLU A 22 -0.86 -3.11 -5.59
N GLU A 23 -1.37 -4.16 -4.93
CA GLU A 23 -0.71 -4.82 -3.81
C GLU A 23 0.62 -5.48 -4.22
N GLU A 24 0.60 -6.27 -5.30
CA GLU A 24 1.83 -6.93 -5.80
C GLU A 24 2.88 -5.89 -6.22
N PHE A 25 2.45 -4.81 -6.87
CA PHE A 25 3.36 -3.71 -7.24
C PHE A 25 3.97 -3.03 -6.02
N LEU A 26 3.17 -2.74 -4.99
CA LEU A 26 3.65 -2.12 -3.76
C LEU A 26 4.66 -3.02 -3.04
N GLU A 27 4.36 -4.32 -2.91
CA GLU A 27 5.26 -5.28 -2.29
C GLU A 27 6.59 -5.36 -3.05
N ARG A 28 6.55 -5.49 -4.38
CA ARG A 28 7.74 -5.48 -5.21
C ARG A 28 8.53 -4.19 -5.06
N PHE A 29 7.87 -3.04 -5.04
CA PHE A 29 8.52 -1.75 -4.89
C PHE A 29 9.27 -1.66 -3.56
N LEU A 30 8.61 -2.02 -2.46
CA LEU A 30 9.20 -2.00 -1.11
C LEU A 30 10.38 -2.97 -0.99
N ASN A 31 10.27 -4.17 -1.57
CA ASN A 31 11.34 -5.17 -1.56
C ASN A 31 12.56 -4.79 -2.42
N ASN A 32 12.43 -3.80 -3.31
CA ASN A 32 13.52 -3.29 -4.14
C ASN A 32 14.13 -1.99 -3.60
N VAL A 33 13.68 -1.49 -2.45
CA VAL A 33 14.33 -0.35 -1.79
C VAL A 33 15.69 -0.84 -1.29
N PRO A 34 16.80 -0.18 -1.68
CA PRO A 34 18.13 -0.57 -1.22
C PRO A 34 18.25 -0.39 0.29
N ASP A 35 18.95 -1.31 0.94
CA ASP A 35 19.32 -1.16 2.34
C ASP A 35 20.18 0.10 2.52
N VAL A 36 19.84 0.87 3.55
CA VAL A 36 20.54 2.10 3.92
C VAL A 36 21.49 1.78 5.06
N SER A 37 22.76 2.17 4.93
CA SER A 37 23.74 2.00 6.00
C SER A 37 23.47 2.93 7.19
N ASP A 38 24.06 2.63 8.35
CA ASP A 38 23.95 3.49 9.53
C ASP A 38 24.49 4.92 9.29
N GLU A 39 25.46 5.08 8.37
CA GLU A 39 26.02 6.37 8.00
C GLU A 39 25.04 7.17 7.15
N GLU A 40 24.52 6.57 6.08
CA GLU A 40 23.50 7.20 5.24
C GLU A 40 22.24 7.53 6.04
N MET A 41 21.84 6.68 7.00
CA MET A 41 20.71 6.95 7.88
C MET A 41 20.96 8.17 8.78
N ARG A 42 22.19 8.38 9.26
CA ARG A 42 22.54 9.59 10.03
C ARG A 42 22.42 10.84 9.17
N ASP A 43 22.89 10.79 7.93
CA ASP A 43 22.78 11.91 6.99
C ASP A 43 21.32 12.24 6.67
N ILE A 44 20.49 11.22 6.44
CA ILE A 44 19.04 11.38 6.23
C ILE A 44 18.40 12.06 7.44
N ILE A 45 18.69 11.61 8.66
CA ILE A 45 18.16 12.21 9.89
C ILE A 45 18.63 13.66 10.05
N GLN A 46 19.87 13.96 9.67
CA GLN A 46 20.39 15.33 9.74
C GLN A 46 19.67 16.27 8.77
N ILE A 47 19.35 15.81 7.55
CA ILE A 47 18.73 16.63 6.50
C ILE A 47 17.22 16.77 6.71
N TYR A 48 16.54 15.66 7.04
CA TYR A 48 15.08 15.58 7.06
C TYR A 48 14.47 15.50 8.47
N GLY A 49 15.30 15.34 9.50
CA GLY A 49 14.86 15.10 10.87
C GLY A 49 14.62 13.62 11.18
N ALA A 50 14.57 13.28 12.46
CA ALA A 50 14.28 11.93 12.90
C ALA A 50 12.78 11.60 12.74
N PRO A 51 12.43 10.38 12.33
CA PRO A 51 11.04 9.95 12.29
C PRO A 51 10.39 10.03 13.68
N SER A 52 9.08 10.30 13.72
CA SER A 52 8.31 10.28 14.95
C SER A 52 8.42 8.92 15.64
N ARG A 53 8.68 8.93 16.96
CA ARG A 53 8.66 7.70 17.78
C ARG A 53 7.25 7.14 17.92
N GLU A 54 6.23 7.99 17.82
CA GLU A 54 4.84 7.56 17.76
C GLU A 54 4.52 7.08 16.34
N LYS A 55 4.36 5.77 16.17
CA LYS A 55 3.81 5.18 14.95
C LYS A 55 2.32 5.46 14.91
N LYS A 56 1.92 6.49 14.18
CA LYS A 56 0.50 6.72 13.85
C LYS A 56 0.22 6.02 12.52
N PRO A 57 -0.81 5.15 12.44
CA PRO A 57 -1.21 4.59 11.16
C PRO A 57 -1.58 5.75 10.22
N VAL A 58 -0.98 5.74 9.02
CA VAL A 58 -1.32 6.71 7.97
C VAL A 58 -2.72 6.43 7.42
N TYR A 59 -3.14 5.15 7.46
CA TYR A 59 -4.46 4.69 7.06
C TYR A 59 -4.89 3.54 7.99
N SER A 60 -6.17 3.54 8.37
CA SER A 60 -6.80 2.45 9.11
C SER A 60 -8.24 2.28 8.61
N GLU A 61 -8.63 1.06 8.30
CA GLU A 61 -10.00 0.70 7.95
C GLU A 61 -10.58 -0.27 8.99
N THR A 62 -11.87 -0.15 9.28
CA THR A 62 -12.58 -1.06 10.18
C THR A 62 -13.50 -1.95 9.36
N ILE A 63 -13.23 -3.26 9.36
CA ILE A 63 -14.10 -4.24 8.70
C ILE A 63 -15.19 -4.65 9.68
N VAL A 64 -16.45 -4.36 9.34
CA VAL A 64 -17.62 -4.86 10.09
C VAL A 64 -18.06 -6.19 9.45
N ILE A 65 -18.07 -7.26 10.25
CA ILE A 65 -18.51 -8.62 9.86
C ILE A 65 -19.99 -8.78 10.19
#